data_AF-A4YBL2-F1
#
_entry.id   AF-A4YBL2-F1
#
_cell.length_a   1.000
_cell.length_b   1.000
_cell.length_c   1.000
_cell.angle_alpha   90.00
_cell.angle_beta   90.00
_cell.angle_gamma   90.00
#
_symmetry.space_group_name_H-M   'P 1'
#
loop_
_entity.id
_entity.type
_entity.pdbx_description
1 polymer ?
#
loop_
_entity_poly.entity_id
_entity_poly.type
_entity_poly.pdbx_seq_one_letter_code
_entity_poly.pdbx_strand_id
1 'polypeptide(L)'
;MDMLLAENSPIRRQLLEQKLAQFKDPHLAHTLSAFIRSSVDLYPCAIEHYAKLGNSRLGGLPDLPVGMDYPVTLVGREEMLDAYAEEFDHTREYIEEHWREDWAEENYHWDEAAQAFHVPMQFIAQLNCSELKALQPYLPREGRLLFFLERWRFSEMLRGHVYYVAEDQQLYSGKCIADLKFDDSVCGNYEYETAYQLHGIASIKMIAPDMINSDNPHLLKLAKARLQALPEQQQAMVLQTLEVVDDELASEWQDQLKGYELMQMNMQGLIPGQILTQPQWAALPGWRSSNLQALLVPEQPLPYYDGIASINGHGDSRYKAPELHAAAELGGNAEDYLVLLKVVYSEHSMRLNFIIHRDDLALGQFERIYCIYD
;
A
#
# COMPACT_ATOMS: atom_id res chain seq x y z
N MET A 1 2.39 -22.06 -12.64
CA MET A 1 1.60 -22.05 -11.39
C MET A 1 1.51 -20.60 -10.96
N ASP A 2 0.31 -20.09 -10.66
CA ASP A 2 0.15 -18.67 -10.35
C ASP A 2 0.81 -18.34 -9.01
N MET A 3 1.93 -17.62 -9.05
CA MET A 3 2.74 -17.32 -7.88
C MET A 3 2.07 -16.34 -6.90
N LEU A 4 0.97 -15.70 -7.33
CA LEU A 4 0.24 -14.73 -6.54
C LEU A 4 -0.78 -15.37 -5.61
N LEU A 5 -1.07 -16.67 -5.77
CA LEU A 5 -2.02 -17.41 -4.92
C LEU A 5 -1.34 -18.09 -3.74
N ALA A 6 -1.99 -18.04 -2.57
CA ALA A 6 -1.47 -18.61 -1.33
C ALA A 6 -1.28 -20.13 -1.40
N GLU A 7 -2.15 -20.85 -2.11
CA GLU A 7 -2.07 -22.31 -2.30
C GLU A 7 -0.79 -22.77 -3.00
N ASN A 8 -0.16 -21.86 -3.74
CA ASN A 8 1.08 -22.11 -4.48
C ASN A 8 2.34 -21.72 -3.68
N SER A 9 2.17 -21.22 -2.45
CA SER A 9 3.24 -20.74 -1.58
C SER A 9 3.48 -21.71 -0.40
N PRO A 10 4.59 -22.47 -0.38
CA PRO A 10 4.89 -23.41 0.70
C PRO A 10 4.89 -22.79 2.10
N ILE A 11 5.44 -21.58 2.24
CA ILE A 11 5.53 -20.87 3.52
C ILE A 11 4.17 -20.37 4.04
N ARG A 12 3.13 -20.34 3.20
CA ARG A 12 1.76 -19.91 3.56
C ARG A 12 0.80 -21.08 3.74
N ARG A 13 1.27 -22.32 3.54
CA ARG A 13 0.42 -23.51 3.58
C ARG A 13 -0.31 -23.64 4.92
N GLN A 14 0.40 -23.47 6.04
CA GLN A 14 -0.22 -23.56 7.36
C GLN A 14 -1.27 -22.46 7.58
N LEU A 15 -0.98 -21.21 7.20
CA LEU A 15 -1.93 -20.10 7.31
C LEU A 15 -3.18 -20.35 6.45
N LEU A 16 -2.98 -20.83 5.22
CA LEU A 16 -4.06 -21.19 4.32
C LEU A 16 -4.90 -22.33 4.90
N GLU A 17 -4.29 -23.42 5.37
CA GLU A 17 -4.99 -24.55 5.98
C GLU A 17 -5.80 -24.13 7.21
N GLN A 18 -5.23 -23.28 8.08
CA GLN A 18 -5.93 -22.71 9.22
C GLN A 18 -7.14 -21.87 8.81
N LYS A 19 -6.99 -21.02 7.78
CA LYS A 19 -8.08 -20.20 7.26
C LYS A 19 -9.16 -21.06 6.61
N LEU A 20 -8.78 -22.06 5.81
CA LEU A 20 -9.71 -22.97 5.15
C LEU A 20 -10.45 -23.89 6.14
N ALA A 21 -9.85 -24.23 7.28
CA ALA A 21 -10.48 -25.02 8.33
C ALA A 21 -11.63 -24.31 9.04
N GLN A 22 -11.75 -22.98 8.90
CA GLN A 22 -12.88 -22.21 9.43
C GLN A 22 -14.18 -22.49 8.66
N PHE A 23 -14.08 -23.00 7.43
CA PHE A 23 -15.25 -23.38 6.64
C PHE A 23 -15.84 -24.71 7.10
N LYS A 24 -17.17 -24.74 7.26
CA LYS A 24 -17.90 -25.98 7.57
C LYS A 24 -17.89 -26.98 6.41
N ASP A 25 -17.83 -26.49 5.17
CA ASP A 25 -17.81 -27.32 3.95
C ASP A 25 -16.42 -27.26 3.26
N PRO A 26 -15.67 -28.37 3.20
CA PRO A 26 -14.37 -28.42 2.54
C PRO A 26 -14.40 -28.15 1.02
N HIS A 27 -15.50 -28.45 0.33
CA HIS A 27 -15.62 -28.22 -1.11
C HIS A 27 -15.78 -26.73 -1.44
N LEU A 28 -16.52 -26.03 -0.57
CA LEU A 28 -16.62 -24.58 -0.59
C LEU A 28 -15.26 -23.94 -0.30
N ALA A 29 -14.55 -24.43 0.72
CA ALA A 29 -13.21 -23.96 1.07
C ALA A 29 -12.22 -24.10 -0.10
N HIS A 30 -12.21 -25.24 -0.78
CA HIS A 30 -11.37 -25.47 -1.96
C HIS A 30 -11.67 -24.51 -3.13
N THR A 31 -12.95 -24.18 -3.31
CA THR A 31 -13.38 -23.25 -4.35
C THR A 31 -12.92 -21.83 -4.01
N LEU A 32 -13.08 -21.43 -2.75
CA LEU A 32 -12.72 -20.10 -2.27
C LEU A 32 -11.20 -19.88 -2.14
N SER A 33 -10.39 -20.95 -2.05
CA SER A 33 -8.93 -20.81 -2.00
C SER A 33 -8.33 -20.16 -3.25
N ALA A 34 -9.07 -20.15 -4.38
CA ALA A 34 -8.69 -19.44 -5.59
C ALA A 34 -8.66 -17.90 -5.43
N PHE A 35 -9.27 -17.37 -4.36
CA PHE A 35 -9.32 -15.93 -4.06
C PHE A 35 -8.33 -15.51 -2.97
N ILE A 36 -7.55 -16.45 -2.43
CA ILE A 36 -6.63 -16.19 -1.34
C ILE A 36 -5.24 -15.93 -1.93
N ARG A 37 -4.80 -14.68 -1.85
CA ARG A 37 -3.50 -14.22 -2.33
C ARG A 37 -2.38 -14.52 -1.36
N SER A 38 -1.21 -14.78 -1.93
CA SER A 38 0.08 -14.82 -1.25
C SER A 38 0.60 -13.40 -1.08
N SER A 39 0.51 -12.83 0.12
CA SER A 39 0.87 -11.43 0.42
C SER A 39 2.07 -11.34 1.36
N VAL A 40 2.73 -10.19 1.42
CA VAL A 40 3.67 -9.86 2.50
C VAL A 40 3.13 -8.65 3.24
N ASP A 41 2.89 -8.80 4.55
CA ASP A 41 2.50 -7.70 5.41
C ASP A 41 3.74 -7.07 6.02
N LEU A 42 3.72 -5.74 6.12
CA LEU A 42 4.82 -4.92 6.58
C LEU A 42 4.42 -4.23 7.88
N TYR A 43 5.19 -4.50 8.93
CA TYR A 43 4.96 -3.97 10.28
C TYR A 43 6.12 -3.06 10.68
N PRO A 44 5.87 -1.90 11.29
CA PRO A 44 6.90 -1.11 11.95
C PRO A 44 7.59 -1.93 13.03
N CYS A 45 8.92 -2.01 12.95
CA CYS A 45 9.73 -2.66 13.97
C CYS A 45 10.58 -1.67 14.78
N ALA A 46 10.82 -0.48 14.24
CA ALA A 46 11.56 0.60 14.90
C ALA A 46 11.26 1.95 14.26
N ILE A 47 11.52 3.04 14.98
CA ILE A 47 11.63 4.37 14.38
C ILE A 47 12.90 4.39 13.52
N GLU A 48 12.79 4.97 12.33
CA GLU A 48 13.92 5.15 11.43
C GLU A 48 14.79 6.33 11.87
N HIS A 49 16.08 6.07 11.97
CA HIS A 49 17.10 7.05 12.35
C HIS A 49 18.20 7.19 11.29
N TYR A 50 18.01 6.57 10.11
CA TYR A 50 18.93 6.57 8.97
C TYR A 50 20.29 5.95 9.30
N ALA A 51 20.32 5.00 10.23
CA ALA A 51 21.56 4.34 10.68
C ALA A 51 22.06 3.27 9.71
N LYS A 52 21.17 2.67 8.92
CA LYS A 52 21.47 1.67 7.88
C LYS A 52 20.93 2.19 6.56
N LEU A 53 21.76 2.18 5.52
CA LEU A 53 21.32 2.53 4.16
C LEU A 53 20.52 1.39 3.54
N GLY A 54 19.48 1.76 2.80
CA GLY A 54 18.78 0.85 1.90
C GLY A 54 17.92 -0.20 2.59
N ASN A 55 17.57 -0.03 3.87
CA ASN A 55 16.60 -0.89 4.56
C ASN A 55 15.16 -0.55 4.14
N SER A 56 14.23 -1.47 4.41
CA SER A 56 12.81 -1.21 4.19
C SER A 56 12.26 -0.19 5.20
N ARG A 57 11.54 0.83 4.72
CA ARG A 57 10.90 1.87 5.55
C ARG A 57 9.65 2.48 4.92
N LEU A 58 8.80 3.06 5.78
CA LEU A 58 7.64 3.89 5.42
C LEU A 58 7.84 5.31 5.97
N GLY A 59 7.56 6.32 5.15
CA GLY A 59 7.75 7.73 5.52
C GLY A 59 9.21 8.19 5.57
N GLY A 60 9.40 9.48 5.87
CA GLY A 60 10.72 10.14 5.88
C GLY A 60 11.27 10.45 4.49
N LEU A 61 12.56 10.18 4.29
CA LEU A 61 13.31 10.46 3.07
C LEU A 61 13.93 9.17 2.50
N PRO A 62 14.00 9.05 1.16
CA PRO A 62 14.59 7.91 0.46
C PRO A 62 16.12 7.88 0.61
N ASP A 63 16.71 6.69 0.56
CA ASP A 63 18.14 6.58 0.28
C ASP A 63 18.32 6.51 -1.25
N LEU A 64 18.71 7.64 -1.86
CA LEU A 64 18.80 7.77 -3.31
C LEU A 64 20.14 7.25 -3.85
N PRO A 65 20.20 6.71 -5.08
CA PRO A 65 21.44 6.45 -5.78
C PRO A 65 22.33 7.71 -5.87
N VAL A 66 23.64 7.54 -5.73
CA VAL A 66 24.61 8.61 -5.94
C VAL A 66 24.43 9.21 -7.34
N GLY A 67 24.19 10.53 -7.39
CA GLY A 67 23.99 11.28 -8.63
C GLY A 67 22.56 11.28 -9.17
N MET A 68 21.60 10.66 -8.47
CA MET A 68 20.17 10.82 -8.76
C MET A 68 19.63 12.05 -8.03
N ASP A 69 19.03 12.97 -8.78
CA ASP A 69 18.29 14.10 -8.21
C ASP A 69 17.01 13.61 -7.53
N TYR A 70 16.51 14.38 -6.56
CA TYR A 70 15.24 14.05 -5.92
C TYR A 70 14.09 14.09 -6.95
N PRO A 71 13.18 13.11 -6.97
CA PRO A 71 12.06 13.12 -7.92
C PRO A 71 11.16 14.36 -7.79
N VAL A 72 10.92 15.01 -8.92
CA VAL A 72 10.05 16.20 -9.02
C VAL A 72 9.00 15.98 -10.11
N THR A 73 7.83 16.57 -9.92
CA THR A 73 6.85 16.79 -10.99
C THR A 73 7.01 18.20 -11.54
N LEU A 74 6.70 18.39 -12.83
CA LEU A 74 6.79 19.68 -13.50
C LEU A 74 5.40 20.31 -13.57
N VAL A 75 5.26 21.51 -13.00
CA VAL A 75 4.00 22.25 -12.96
C VAL A 75 4.12 23.53 -13.78
N GLY A 76 3.21 23.73 -14.73
CA GLY A 76 3.24 24.92 -15.57
C GLY A 76 2.98 26.21 -14.77
N ARG A 77 3.49 27.35 -15.26
CA ARG A 77 3.29 28.65 -14.61
C ARG A 77 1.82 28.97 -14.33
N GLU A 78 0.95 28.72 -15.30
CA GLU A 78 -0.48 29.03 -15.18
C GLU A 78 -1.16 28.13 -14.15
N GLU A 79 -0.81 26.84 -14.09
CA GLU A 79 -1.33 25.91 -13.07
C GLU A 79 -0.86 26.32 -11.66
N MET A 80 0.38 26.80 -11.55
CA MET A 80 0.90 27.35 -10.30
C MET A 80 0.14 28.64 -9.90
N LEU A 81 -0.12 29.55 -10.83
CA LEU A 81 -0.86 30.78 -10.51
C LEU A 81 -2.31 30.53 -10.10
N ASP A 82 -2.98 29.61 -10.79
CA ASP A 82 -4.35 29.18 -10.44
C ASP A 82 -4.37 28.57 -9.02
N ALA A 83 -3.34 27.81 -8.67
CA ALA A 83 -3.16 27.27 -7.34
C ALA A 83 -3.11 28.34 -6.22
N TYR A 84 -2.31 29.39 -6.43
CA TYR A 84 -2.20 30.49 -5.46
C TYR A 84 -3.50 31.33 -5.40
N ALA A 85 -4.21 31.49 -6.52
CA ALA A 85 -5.48 32.24 -6.56
C ALA A 85 -6.53 31.64 -5.64
N GLU A 86 -6.67 30.32 -5.70
CA GLU A 86 -7.60 29.59 -4.84
C GLU A 86 -7.17 29.61 -3.37
N GLU A 87 -5.88 29.42 -3.07
CA GLU A 87 -5.39 29.39 -1.69
C GLU A 87 -5.60 30.70 -0.94
N PHE A 88 -5.25 31.82 -1.57
CA PHE A 88 -5.24 33.11 -0.90
C PHE A 88 -6.54 33.90 -1.09
N ASP A 89 -7.57 33.28 -1.70
CA ASP A 89 -8.84 33.92 -2.06
C ASP A 89 -8.60 35.26 -2.80
N HIS A 90 -7.72 35.19 -3.81
CA HIS A 90 -7.26 36.34 -4.58
C HIS A 90 -7.60 36.17 -6.05
N THR A 91 -7.84 37.28 -6.74
CA THR A 91 -8.05 37.23 -8.19
C THR A 91 -6.73 36.93 -8.89
N ARG A 92 -6.79 36.27 -10.05
CA ARG A 92 -5.62 36.02 -10.89
C ARG A 92 -4.89 37.32 -11.26
N GLU A 93 -5.64 38.39 -11.54
CA GLU A 93 -5.09 39.74 -11.77
C GLU A 93 -4.33 40.27 -10.54
N TYR A 94 -4.88 40.10 -9.33
CA TYR A 94 -4.21 40.51 -8.10
C TYR A 94 -2.90 39.75 -7.91
N ILE A 95 -2.92 38.43 -8.13
CA ILE A 95 -1.72 37.61 -8.06
C ILE A 95 -0.76 38.02 -9.13
N GLU A 96 -1.10 38.09 -10.41
CA GLU A 96 -0.15 38.49 -11.46
C GLU A 96 0.51 39.87 -11.23
N GLU A 97 -0.22 40.84 -10.67
CA GLU A 97 0.31 42.18 -10.35
C GLU A 97 1.19 42.21 -9.10
N HIS A 98 0.95 41.33 -8.15
CA HIS A 98 1.67 41.27 -6.87
C HIS A 98 2.61 40.06 -6.77
N TRP A 99 2.57 39.19 -7.79
CA TRP A 99 3.37 38.00 -7.94
C TRP A 99 4.78 38.45 -8.15
N ARG A 100 5.58 37.99 -7.22
CA ARG A 100 6.98 38.21 -7.14
C ARG A 100 7.58 36.84 -7.44
N GLU A 101 8.41 36.73 -8.47
CA GLU A 101 9.09 35.47 -8.79
C GLU A 101 9.79 34.90 -7.54
N ASP A 102 10.23 35.77 -6.63
CA ASP A 102 10.73 35.46 -5.29
C ASP A 102 9.75 34.65 -4.42
N TRP A 103 8.43 34.76 -4.56
CA TRP A 103 7.47 34.01 -3.71
C TRP A 103 7.38 32.53 -4.08
N ALA A 104 7.48 32.21 -5.38
CA ALA A 104 7.59 30.84 -5.83
C ALA A 104 9.03 30.35 -5.78
N GLU A 105 10.03 31.13 -6.16
CA GLU A 105 11.46 30.74 -6.08
C GLU A 105 11.92 30.48 -4.64
N GLU A 106 11.32 31.15 -3.65
CA GLU A 106 11.55 30.81 -2.25
C GLU A 106 11.10 29.37 -1.92
N ASN A 107 10.14 28.80 -2.66
CA ASN A 107 9.49 27.52 -2.36
C ASN A 107 9.70 26.40 -3.39
N TYR A 108 9.88 26.75 -4.67
CA TYR A 108 9.95 25.87 -5.83
C TYR A 108 10.88 26.47 -6.89
N HIS A 109 11.67 25.62 -7.55
CA HIS A 109 12.63 26.07 -8.54
C HIS A 109 11.98 26.20 -9.93
N TRP A 110 12.04 27.38 -10.54
CA TRP A 110 11.60 27.60 -11.92
C TRP A 110 12.66 27.11 -12.91
N ASP A 111 12.23 26.31 -13.89
CA ASP A 111 13.05 25.84 -14.99
C ASP A 111 12.68 26.55 -16.29
N GLU A 112 13.55 27.46 -16.72
CA GLU A 112 13.39 28.22 -17.95
C GLU A 112 13.30 27.35 -19.22
N ALA A 113 13.98 26.20 -19.24
CA ALA A 113 13.95 25.34 -20.42
C ALA A 113 12.64 24.55 -20.50
N ALA A 114 12.12 24.10 -19.35
CA ALA A 114 10.85 23.39 -19.26
C ALA A 114 9.63 24.33 -19.22
N GLN A 115 9.85 25.62 -18.94
CA GLN A 115 8.79 26.59 -18.64
C GLN A 115 7.84 26.08 -17.54
N ALA A 116 8.41 25.51 -16.48
CA ALA A 116 7.69 24.86 -15.39
C ALA A 116 8.44 24.95 -14.05
N PHE A 117 7.70 24.85 -12.96
CA PHE A 117 8.22 24.70 -11.60
C PHE A 117 8.54 23.24 -11.30
N HIS A 118 9.67 23.00 -10.64
CA HIS A 118 10.05 21.72 -10.06
C HIS A 118 9.39 21.57 -8.69
N VAL A 119 8.38 20.72 -8.61
CA VAL A 119 7.65 20.42 -7.36
C VAL A 119 8.08 19.04 -6.84
N PRO A 120 8.70 18.93 -5.65
CA PRO A 120 9.11 17.65 -5.09
C PRO A 120 7.95 16.67 -4.95
N MET A 121 8.13 15.44 -5.43
CA MET A 121 7.17 14.36 -5.19
C MET A 121 7.23 13.91 -3.73
N GLN A 122 6.12 13.51 -3.13
CA GLN A 122 6.14 12.99 -1.76
C GLN A 122 6.72 11.58 -1.73
N PHE A 123 7.75 11.34 -0.93
CA PHE A 123 8.24 10.00 -0.65
C PHE A 123 7.26 9.23 0.24
N ILE A 124 6.90 8.02 -0.18
CA ILE A 124 5.97 7.14 0.55
C ILE A 124 6.74 6.04 1.28
N ALA A 125 7.55 5.27 0.55
CA ALA A 125 8.21 4.08 1.08
C ALA A 125 9.46 3.70 0.29
N GLN A 126 10.35 2.97 0.94
CA GLN A 126 11.45 2.26 0.32
C GLN A 126 11.39 0.81 0.77
N LEU A 127 11.45 -0.14 -0.16
CA LEU A 127 11.44 -1.57 0.14
C LEU A 127 12.72 -2.22 -0.35
N ASN A 128 13.37 -2.97 0.52
CA ASN A 128 14.55 -3.76 0.15
C ASN A 128 14.10 -5.16 -0.32
N CYS A 129 14.27 -5.42 -1.61
CA CYS A 129 13.87 -6.69 -2.20
C CYS A 129 14.69 -7.88 -1.66
N SER A 130 15.97 -7.67 -1.33
CA SER A 130 16.83 -8.69 -0.72
C SER A 130 16.32 -9.14 0.66
N GLU A 131 15.74 -8.22 1.46
CA GLU A 131 15.13 -8.51 2.76
C GLU A 131 13.83 -9.32 2.62
N LEU A 132 13.08 -9.11 1.54
CA LEU A 132 11.76 -9.70 1.32
C LEU A 132 11.77 -10.98 0.46
N LYS A 133 12.89 -11.29 -0.19
CA LYS A 133 12.99 -12.38 -1.18
C LYS A 133 12.59 -13.76 -0.62
N ALA A 134 12.84 -14.03 0.66
CA ALA A 134 12.48 -15.31 1.26
C ALA A 134 10.97 -15.46 1.47
N LEU A 135 10.23 -14.36 1.48
CA LEU A 135 8.80 -14.32 1.79
C LEU A 135 7.94 -14.44 0.52
N GLN A 136 8.47 -14.14 -0.66
CA GLN A 136 7.69 -14.10 -1.88
C GLN A 136 8.56 -14.34 -3.12
N PRO A 137 8.01 -14.80 -4.25
CA PRO A 137 8.77 -15.04 -5.49
C PRO A 137 8.57 -13.99 -6.61
N TYR A 138 7.68 -13.01 -6.46
CA TYR A 138 7.19 -12.13 -7.52
C TYR A 138 7.92 -10.77 -7.65
N LEU A 139 8.48 -10.22 -6.57
CA LEU A 139 9.34 -9.02 -6.67
C LEU A 139 10.74 -9.39 -7.18
N PRO A 140 11.54 -8.41 -7.64
CA PRO A 140 12.98 -8.57 -7.80
C PRO A 140 13.61 -9.28 -6.60
N ARG A 141 14.68 -10.04 -6.84
CA ARG A 141 15.35 -10.82 -5.78
C ARG A 141 16.35 -9.99 -4.98
N GLU A 142 16.76 -8.86 -5.54
CA GLU A 142 17.73 -7.92 -5.00
C GLU A 142 17.42 -6.50 -5.49
N GLY A 143 18.06 -5.51 -4.89
CA GLY A 143 17.79 -4.11 -5.15
C GLY A 143 16.63 -3.57 -4.30
N ARG A 144 16.14 -2.39 -4.67
CA ARG A 144 15.21 -1.60 -3.87
C ARG A 144 14.14 -0.98 -4.75
N LEU A 145 12.95 -0.84 -4.18
CA LEU A 145 11.85 -0.10 -4.78
C LEU A 145 11.61 1.16 -3.98
N LEU A 146 11.61 2.32 -4.63
CA LEU A 146 11.30 3.62 -4.03
C LEU A 146 9.94 4.08 -4.55
N PHE A 147 9.03 4.41 -3.65
CA PHE A 147 7.65 4.80 -3.97
C PHE A 147 7.47 6.28 -3.70
N PHE A 148 6.98 7.00 -4.71
CA PHE A 148 6.70 8.42 -4.66
C PHE A 148 5.29 8.70 -5.13
N LEU A 149 4.71 9.78 -4.61
CA LEU A 149 3.39 10.27 -4.97
C LEU A 149 3.53 11.69 -5.52
N GLU A 150 3.04 11.93 -6.73
CA GLU A 150 2.80 13.29 -7.18
C GLU A 150 1.64 13.84 -6.36
N ARG A 151 1.98 14.73 -5.43
CA ARG A 151 1.00 15.40 -4.59
C ARG A 151 1.00 16.88 -4.92
N TRP A 152 0.45 17.18 -6.09
CA TRP A 152 0.19 18.54 -6.53
C TRP A 152 -1.24 18.93 -6.16
N ARG A 153 -1.41 20.12 -5.57
CA ARG A 153 -2.62 20.59 -4.87
C ARG A 153 -3.91 20.57 -5.70
N PHE A 154 -3.80 20.53 -7.03
CA PHE A 154 -4.94 20.53 -7.97
C PHE A 154 -4.96 19.33 -8.92
N SER A 155 -4.09 18.34 -8.70
CA SER A 155 -4.20 17.10 -9.45
C SER A 155 -5.38 16.30 -8.89
N GLU A 156 -6.53 16.34 -9.57
CA GLU A 156 -7.63 15.40 -9.33
C GLU A 156 -7.19 13.94 -9.58
N MET A 157 -6.09 13.76 -10.33
CA MET A 157 -5.50 12.47 -10.64
C MET A 157 -4.38 12.12 -9.67
N LEU A 158 -4.55 11.02 -8.96
CA LEU A 158 -3.49 10.45 -8.13
C LEU A 158 -2.46 9.77 -9.02
N ARG A 159 -1.19 10.21 -8.96
CA ARG A 159 -0.11 9.63 -9.77
C ARG A 159 1.01 9.12 -8.88
N GLY A 160 1.24 7.81 -8.96
CA GLY A 160 2.28 7.12 -8.21
C GLY A 160 3.46 6.82 -9.11
N HIS A 161 4.67 6.99 -8.59
CA HIS A 161 5.92 6.67 -9.27
C HIS A 161 6.69 5.64 -8.47
N VAL A 162 7.25 4.66 -9.17
CA VAL A 162 8.11 3.65 -8.55
C VAL A 162 9.45 3.64 -9.27
N TYR A 163 10.53 3.73 -8.51
CA TYR A 163 11.89 3.65 -9.03
C TYR A 163 12.54 2.37 -8.52
N TYR A 164 13.14 1.61 -9.44
CA TYR A 164 14.00 0.48 -9.07
C TYR A 164 15.45 0.93 -8.99
N VAL A 165 16.08 0.58 -7.88
CA VAL A 165 17.49 0.85 -7.59
C VAL A 165 18.20 -0.49 -7.46
N ALA A 166 19.20 -0.73 -8.31
CA ALA A 166 19.94 -2.00 -8.30
C ALA A 166 20.73 -2.19 -6.98
N GLU A 167 21.03 -3.43 -6.62
CA GLU A 167 21.66 -3.75 -5.34
C GLU A 167 23.04 -3.12 -5.17
N ASP A 168 23.82 -3.06 -6.26
CA ASP A 168 25.20 -2.59 -6.32
C ASP A 168 25.35 -1.07 -6.46
N GLN A 169 24.23 -0.34 -6.67
CA GLN A 169 24.26 1.11 -6.70
C GLN A 169 24.62 1.68 -5.33
N GLN A 170 25.59 2.60 -5.32
CA GLN A 170 25.93 3.35 -4.13
C GLN A 170 24.79 4.30 -3.79
N LEU A 171 24.46 4.40 -2.49
CA LEU A 171 23.36 5.23 -2.00
C LEU A 171 23.90 6.40 -1.17
N TYR A 172 23.21 7.55 -1.28
CA TYR A 172 23.24 8.61 -0.30
C TYR A 172 22.07 8.47 0.66
N SER A 173 22.32 8.73 1.94
CA SER A 173 21.26 8.72 2.95
C SER A 173 20.27 9.84 2.68
N GLY A 174 18.98 9.53 2.87
CA GLY A 174 17.93 10.55 2.85
C GLY A 174 18.17 11.72 3.82
N LYS A 175 18.89 11.48 4.92
CA LYS A 175 19.28 12.53 5.89
C LYS A 175 20.17 13.62 5.29
N CYS A 176 20.83 13.35 4.18
CA CYS A 176 21.71 14.30 3.49
C CYS A 176 20.98 15.09 2.39
N ILE A 177 19.71 14.77 2.10
CA ILE A 177 18.88 15.53 1.18
C ILE A 177 18.59 16.86 1.88
N ALA A 178 18.82 17.97 1.17
CA ALA A 178 18.53 19.31 1.68
C ALA A 178 17.04 19.44 2.00
N ASP A 179 16.67 20.37 2.89
CA ASP A 179 15.29 20.59 3.28
C ASP A 179 14.42 20.81 2.03
N LEU A 180 13.60 19.81 1.72
CA LEU A 180 12.63 19.87 0.64
C LEU A 180 11.43 20.64 1.14
N LYS A 181 10.99 21.62 0.35
CA LYS A 181 9.74 22.30 0.61
C LYS A 181 8.62 21.53 -0.05
N PHE A 182 7.69 21.06 0.78
CA PHE A 182 6.44 20.47 0.34
C PHE A 182 5.34 21.52 0.53
N ASP A 183 4.27 21.46 -0.26
CA ASP A 183 3.10 22.31 -0.02
C ASP A 183 2.45 21.87 1.31
N ASP A 184 2.71 22.63 2.38
CA ASP A 184 2.28 22.34 3.76
C ASP A 184 0.76 22.14 3.88
N SER A 185 -0.04 22.74 2.99
CA SER A 185 -1.50 22.64 3.02
C SER A 185 -2.03 21.29 2.54
N VAL A 186 -1.26 20.60 1.68
CA VAL A 186 -1.60 19.29 1.13
C VAL A 186 -0.81 18.23 1.86
N CYS A 187 0.50 18.43 2.03
CA CYS A 187 1.41 17.51 2.72
C CYS A 187 1.26 17.49 4.25
N GLY A 188 0.41 18.33 4.83
CA GLY A 188 0.00 18.34 6.24
C GLY A 188 -0.79 17.12 6.72
N ASN A 189 -0.49 15.92 6.23
CA ASN A 189 -0.74 14.72 7.02
C ASN A 189 0.47 14.56 7.96
N TYR A 190 0.29 15.01 9.20
CA TYR A 190 1.19 14.93 10.36
C TYR A 190 1.78 13.53 10.67
N GLU A 191 1.59 12.52 9.82
CA GLU A 191 1.72 11.10 10.17
C GLU A 191 2.96 10.40 9.59
N TYR A 192 3.70 11.05 8.68
CA TYR A 192 4.96 10.53 8.14
C TYR A 192 6.20 11.38 8.44
N GLU A 193 6.09 12.41 9.29
CA GLU A 193 7.28 13.03 9.88
C GLU A 193 8.13 11.97 10.60
N THR A 194 7.47 11.02 11.26
CA THR A 194 8.13 9.86 11.85
C THR A 194 8.22 8.75 10.80
N ALA A 195 9.44 8.51 10.33
CA ALA A 195 9.74 7.36 9.47
C ALA A 195 9.86 6.09 10.31
N TYR A 196 9.40 4.96 9.75
CA TYR A 196 9.43 3.66 10.43
C TYR A 196 10.19 2.63 9.61
N GLN A 197 11.07 1.88 10.25
CA GLN A 197 11.66 0.68 9.66
C GLN A 197 10.60 -0.42 9.58
N LEU A 198 10.57 -1.14 8.46
CA LEU A 198 9.56 -2.17 8.20
C LEU A 198 10.15 -3.57 8.31
N HIS A 199 9.38 -4.46 8.96
CA HIS A 199 9.60 -5.89 9.01
C HIS A 199 8.51 -6.61 8.21
N GLY A 200 8.92 -7.43 7.24
CA GLY A 200 8.00 -8.22 6.43
C GLY A 200 7.66 -9.57 7.05
N ILE A 201 6.39 -9.95 7.03
CA ILE A 201 5.89 -11.26 7.43
C ILE A 201 5.08 -11.85 6.28
N ALA A 202 5.29 -13.14 5.98
CA ALA A 202 4.50 -13.84 4.98
C ALA A 202 3.03 -13.94 5.44
N SER A 203 2.12 -13.43 4.62
CA SER A 203 0.70 -13.31 4.92
C SER A 203 -0.20 -13.89 3.83
N ILE A 204 -1.48 -14.06 4.13
CA ILE A 204 -2.51 -14.35 3.13
C ILE A 204 -3.51 -13.20 3.09
N LYS A 205 -4.02 -12.89 1.90
CA LYS A 205 -5.04 -11.85 1.71
C LYS A 205 -6.21 -12.42 0.96
N MET A 206 -7.37 -12.41 1.59
CA MET A 206 -8.61 -12.79 0.93
C MET A 206 -9.16 -11.55 0.25
N ILE A 207 -9.59 -11.70 -1.00
CA ILE A 207 -10.36 -10.64 -1.66
C ILE A 207 -11.77 -10.69 -1.08
N ALA A 208 -12.30 -9.53 -0.68
CA ALA A 208 -13.64 -9.41 -0.14
C ALA A 208 -14.67 -10.03 -1.11
N PRO A 209 -15.58 -10.92 -0.66
CA PRO A 209 -16.50 -11.63 -1.55
C PRO A 209 -17.39 -10.73 -2.42
N ASP A 210 -17.82 -9.59 -1.92
CA ASP A 210 -18.59 -8.56 -2.62
C ASP A 210 -17.80 -7.88 -3.76
N MET A 211 -16.47 -7.85 -3.65
CA MET A 211 -15.55 -7.46 -4.72
C MET A 211 -15.36 -8.56 -5.79
N ILE A 212 -15.96 -9.73 -5.54
CA ILE A 212 -16.15 -10.85 -6.49
C ILE A 212 -17.56 -10.76 -7.11
N ASN A 213 -18.05 -9.55 -7.38
CA ASN A 213 -19.26 -9.33 -8.18
C ASN A 213 -18.97 -9.54 -9.69
N SER A 214 -20.03 -9.63 -10.51
CA SER A 214 -20.07 -9.85 -11.97
C SER A 214 -19.17 -8.94 -12.82
N ASP A 215 -18.67 -7.84 -12.26
CA ASP A 215 -17.76 -6.90 -12.91
C ASP A 215 -16.28 -7.29 -12.81
N ASN A 216 -15.93 -8.34 -12.04
CA ASN A 216 -14.60 -8.95 -12.03
C ASN A 216 -14.62 -10.30 -12.76
N PRO A 217 -14.59 -10.33 -14.12
CA PRO A 217 -14.74 -11.56 -14.89
C PRO A 217 -13.61 -12.58 -14.67
N HIS A 218 -12.52 -12.18 -14.01
CA HIS A 218 -11.26 -12.93 -13.92
C HIS A 218 -11.17 -13.77 -12.65
N LEU A 219 -11.60 -13.22 -11.50
CA LEU A 219 -11.82 -14.01 -10.29
C LEU A 219 -12.87 -15.10 -10.53
N LEU A 220 -13.93 -14.74 -11.26
CA LEU A 220 -14.91 -15.70 -11.72
C LEU A 220 -14.25 -16.79 -12.56
N LYS A 221 -13.30 -16.49 -13.46
CA LYS A 221 -12.59 -17.48 -14.32
C LYS A 221 -11.72 -18.47 -13.53
N LEU A 222 -10.93 -18.00 -12.57
CA LEU A 222 -10.09 -18.84 -11.70
C LEU A 222 -10.95 -19.79 -10.84
N ALA A 223 -12.03 -19.26 -10.27
CA ALA A 223 -12.99 -20.05 -9.54
C ALA A 223 -13.94 -20.85 -10.45
N LYS A 224 -14.12 -20.47 -11.73
CA LYS A 224 -15.15 -21.04 -12.64
C LYS A 224 -14.97 -22.53 -12.80
N ALA A 225 -13.73 -22.96 -13.02
CA ALA A 225 -13.44 -24.38 -13.19
C ALA A 225 -13.72 -25.18 -11.90
N ARG A 226 -13.43 -24.59 -10.73
CA ARG A 226 -13.69 -25.21 -9.42
C ARG A 226 -15.19 -25.23 -9.12
N LEU A 227 -15.86 -24.11 -9.36
CA LEU A 227 -17.30 -23.92 -9.21
C LEU A 227 -18.07 -24.89 -10.10
N GLN A 228 -17.71 -25.01 -11.38
CA GLN A 228 -18.36 -25.94 -12.32
C GLN A 228 -18.21 -27.42 -11.92
N ALA A 229 -17.21 -27.75 -11.12
CA ALA A 229 -17.01 -29.10 -10.60
C ALA A 229 -17.88 -29.41 -9.36
N LEU A 230 -18.52 -28.41 -8.76
CA LEU A 230 -19.41 -28.59 -7.62
C LEU A 230 -20.83 -29.03 -8.06
N PRO A 231 -21.59 -29.74 -7.21
CA PRO A 231 -23.04 -29.88 -7.35
C PRO A 231 -23.76 -28.53 -7.41
N GLU A 232 -24.85 -28.44 -8.16
CA GLU A 232 -25.62 -27.20 -8.41
C GLU A 232 -26.02 -26.45 -7.13
N GLN A 233 -26.41 -27.17 -6.08
CA GLN A 233 -26.73 -26.59 -4.78
C GLN A 233 -25.53 -25.92 -4.11
N GLN A 234 -24.32 -26.50 -4.24
CA GLN A 234 -23.09 -25.91 -3.71
C GLN A 234 -22.60 -24.75 -4.57
N GLN A 235 -22.82 -24.80 -5.90
CA GLN A 235 -22.55 -23.67 -6.78
C GLN A 235 -23.36 -22.44 -6.38
N ALA A 236 -24.67 -22.62 -6.13
CA ALA A 236 -25.55 -21.56 -5.67
C ALA A 236 -25.11 -20.98 -4.31
N MET A 237 -24.64 -21.83 -3.38
CA MET A 237 -24.09 -21.37 -2.11
C MET A 237 -22.83 -20.53 -2.26
N VAL A 238 -21.90 -20.93 -3.15
CA VAL A 238 -20.70 -20.13 -3.44
C VAL A 238 -21.12 -18.79 -4.01
N LEU A 239 -21.95 -18.79 -5.07
CA LEU A 239 -22.40 -17.56 -5.73
C LEU A 239 -23.14 -16.63 -4.77
N GLN A 240 -24.04 -17.16 -3.94
CA GLN A 240 -24.69 -16.39 -2.88
C GLN A 240 -23.68 -15.80 -1.90
N THR A 241 -22.66 -16.56 -1.48
CA THR A 241 -21.60 -16.07 -0.58
C THR A 241 -20.81 -14.92 -1.21
N LEU A 242 -20.63 -14.94 -2.55
CA LEU A 242 -19.98 -13.87 -3.30
C LEU A 242 -20.90 -12.65 -3.52
N GLU A 243 -22.22 -12.84 -3.49
CA GLU A 243 -23.21 -11.76 -3.63
C GLU A 243 -23.53 -11.04 -2.32
N VAL A 244 -23.09 -11.57 -1.17
CA VAL A 244 -23.30 -10.92 0.13
C VAL A 244 -22.48 -9.63 0.22
N VAL A 245 -23.17 -8.50 0.37
CA VAL A 245 -22.60 -7.17 0.63
C VAL A 245 -22.06 -7.12 2.07
N ASP A 246 -20.90 -6.47 2.25
CA ASP A 246 -20.04 -6.35 3.45
C ASP A 246 -20.72 -6.51 4.84
N ASP A 247 -21.94 -5.99 5.03
CA ASP A 247 -22.66 -5.99 6.32
C ASP A 247 -23.10 -7.37 6.86
N GLU A 248 -23.16 -8.45 6.04
CA GLU A 248 -23.64 -9.77 6.51
C GLU A 248 -22.54 -10.83 6.69
N LEU A 249 -21.29 -10.55 6.31
CA LEU A 249 -20.16 -11.44 6.61
C LEU A 249 -19.74 -11.26 8.08
N ALA A 250 -19.62 -12.38 8.81
CA ALA A 250 -19.31 -12.34 10.24
C ALA A 250 -17.96 -11.64 10.53
N SER A 251 -17.81 -11.03 11.71
CA SER A 251 -16.57 -10.42 12.24
C SER A 251 -15.34 -11.36 12.27
N GLU A 252 -15.55 -12.65 12.01
CA GLU A 252 -14.52 -13.67 11.82
C GLU A 252 -13.75 -13.49 10.48
N TRP A 253 -14.32 -12.75 9.53
CA TRP A 253 -13.79 -12.49 8.18
C TRP A 253 -13.16 -11.11 8.02
N GLN A 254 -13.61 -10.12 8.78
CA GLN A 254 -13.14 -8.74 8.71
C GLN A 254 -11.89 -8.50 9.56
N ASP A 255 -11.12 -7.47 9.19
CA ASP A 255 -10.06 -6.92 10.04
C ASP A 255 -10.68 -6.54 11.39
N GLN A 256 -10.36 -7.31 12.45
CA GLN A 256 -10.92 -7.10 13.78
C GLN A 256 -10.45 -5.80 14.45
N LEU A 257 -9.46 -5.15 13.83
CA LEU A 257 -8.80 -3.94 14.28
C LEU A 257 -8.99 -2.81 13.26
N LYS A 258 -9.33 -1.63 13.75
CA LYS A 258 -9.39 -0.40 12.95
C LYS A 258 -7.98 0.09 12.60
N GLY A 259 -7.85 0.88 11.53
CA GLY A 259 -6.55 1.39 11.08
C GLY A 259 -5.76 2.15 12.16
N TYR A 260 -6.43 2.95 13.00
CA TYR A 260 -5.76 3.60 14.14
C TYR A 260 -5.26 2.57 15.17
N GLU A 261 -5.96 1.46 15.41
CA GLU A 261 -5.55 0.42 16.37
C GLU A 261 -4.34 -0.34 15.84
N LEU A 262 -4.35 -0.64 14.55
CA LEU A 262 -3.20 -1.18 13.84
C LEU A 262 -2.00 -0.24 13.97
N MET A 263 -2.17 1.04 13.67
CA MET A 263 -1.11 2.04 13.79
C MET A 263 -0.54 2.07 15.21
N GLN A 264 -1.40 2.08 16.22
CA GLN A 264 -0.99 2.11 17.62
C GLN A 264 -0.28 0.82 18.09
N MET A 265 -0.74 -0.37 17.69
CA MET A 265 -0.04 -1.64 17.94
C MET A 265 1.35 -1.64 17.32
N ASN A 266 1.42 -1.18 16.08
CA ASN A 266 2.62 -1.09 15.28
C ASN A 266 3.62 -0.07 15.85
N MET A 267 3.17 1.08 16.36
CA MET A 267 4.01 2.05 17.08
C MET A 267 4.66 1.46 18.35
N GLN A 268 4.06 0.41 18.92
CA GLN A 268 4.63 -0.32 20.06
C GLN A 268 5.53 -1.49 19.63
N GLY A 269 5.76 -1.69 18.33
CA GLY A 269 6.55 -2.78 17.79
C GLY A 269 5.95 -4.16 18.09
N LEU A 270 4.65 -4.23 18.37
CA LEU A 270 3.95 -5.49 18.52
C LEU A 270 3.83 -6.11 17.13
N ILE A 271 4.28 -7.35 16.93
CA ILE A 271 4.19 -8.04 15.63
C ILE A 271 3.52 -9.40 15.78
N PRO A 272 2.78 -9.91 14.77
CA PRO A 272 2.18 -11.23 14.84
C PRO A 272 3.15 -12.33 15.27
N GLY A 273 2.69 -13.24 16.13
CA GLY A 273 3.47 -14.35 16.66
C GLY A 273 4.43 -14.01 17.81
N GLN A 274 4.71 -12.72 18.08
CA GLN A 274 5.47 -12.32 19.28
C GLN A 274 4.65 -12.59 20.54
N ILE A 275 5.28 -13.06 21.61
CA ILE A 275 4.62 -13.20 22.91
C ILE A 275 4.46 -11.81 23.55
N LEU A 276 3.22 -11.41 23.80
CA LEU A 276 2.90 -10.17 24.50
C LEU A 276 3.05 -10.38 26.01
N THR A 277 4.16 -9.94 26.59
CA THR A 277 4.42 -10.14 28.03
C THR A 277 3.49 -9.30 28.90
N GLN A 278 3.24 -9.75 30.14
CA GLN A 278 2.43 -9.01 31.11
C GLN A 278 2.93 -7.58 31.37
N PRO A 279 4.25 -7.29 31.45
CA PRO A 279 4.74 -5.91 31.55
C PRO A 279 4.44 -5.08 30.31
N GLN A 280 4.60 -5.62 29.10
CA GLN A 280 4.25 -4.91 27.86
C GLN A 280 2.76 -4.60 27.82
N TRP A 281 1.92 -5.58 28.16
CA TRP A 281 0.47 -5.40 28.28
C TRP A 281 0.08 -4.29 29.27
N ALA A 282 0.72 -4.27 30.46
CA ALA A 282 0.46 -3.26 31.48
C ALA A 282 0.98 -1.87 31.08
N ALA A 283 2.00 -1.80 30.22
CA ALA A 283 2.57 -0.56 29.71
C ALA A 283 1.81 -0.01 28.49
N LEU A 284 0.89 -0.79 27.88
CA LEU A 284 0.08 -0.30 26.78
C LEU A 284 -0.76 0.91 27.23
N PRO A 285 -0.86 1.98 26.42
CA PRO A 285 -1.57 3.18 26.82
C PRO A 285 -3.08 2.94 27.01
N GLY A 286 -3.78 3.95 27.54
CA GLY A 286 -5.21 3.88 27.86
C GLY A 286 -6.16 3.73 26.66
N TRP A 287 -5.70 3.83 25.40
CA TRP A 287 -6.53 3.79 24.17
C TRP A 287 -7.01 2.39 23.75
N ARG A 288 -7.16 1.47 24.70
CA ARG A 288 -7.55 0.09 24.44
C ARG A 288 -9.05 -0.01 24.16
N SER A 289 -9.45 -0.15 22.90
CA SER A 289 -10.84 -0.48 22.57
C SER A 289 -11.24 -1.85 23.12
N SER A 290 -12.54 -2.11 23.17
CA SER A 290 -13.05 -3.45 23.51
C SER A 290 -12.51 -4.55 22.58
N ASN A 291 -12.31 -4.23 21.30
CA ASN A 291 -11.83 -5.18 20.30
C ASN A 291 -10.35 -5.53 20.55
N LEU A 292 -9.51 -4.52 20.77
CA LEU A 292 -8.09 -4.72 21.09
C LEU A 292 -7.93 -5.55 22.37
N GLN A 293 -8.76 -5.29 23.39
CA GLN A 293 -8.72 -6.06 24.65
C GLN A 293 -9.18 -7.50 24.51
N ALA A 294 -10.11 -7.77 23.58
CA ALA A 294 -10.55 -9.13 23.29
C ALA A 294 -9.50 -9.91 22.48
N LEU A 295 -8.75 -9.23 21.61
CA LEU A 295 -7.78 -9.84 20.72
C LEU A 295 -6.43 -10.14 21.41
N LEU A 296 -5.99 -9.24 22.28
CA LEU A 296 -4.67 -9.30 22.92
C LEU A 296 -4.75 -10.05 24.26
N VAL A 297 -4.14 -11.23 24.31
CA VAL A 297 -4.04 -12.04 25.52
C VAL A 297 -2.60 -12.02 26.04
N PRO A 298 -2.35 -11.53 27.28
CA PRO A 298 -1.02 -11.57 27.86
C PRO A 298 -0.47 -12.99 27.96
N GLU A 299 0.85 -13.10 27.80
CA GLU A 299 1.60 -14.36 27.82
C GLU A 299 1.19 -15.35 26.71
N GLN A 300 0.51 -14.85 25.66
CA GLN A 300 0.20 -15.59 24.45
C GLN A 300 0.88 -14.92 23.24
N PRO A 301 1.17 -15.70 22.18
CA PRO A 301 1.55 -15.14 20.89
C PRO A 301 0.45 -14.20 20.37
N LEU A 302 0.86 -13.04 19.88
CA LEU A 302 -0.03 -12.12 19.19
C LEU A 302 -0.69 -12.84 18.00
N PRO A 303 -2.01 -12.69 17.82
CA PRO A 303 -2.69 -13.28 16.68
C PRO A 303 -2.20 -12.63 15.38
N TYR A 304 -2.56 -13.26 14.27
CA TYR A 304 -2.36 -12.64 12.97
C TYR A 304 -3.30 -11.45 12.80
N TYR A 305 -2.78 -10.33 12.33
CA TYR A 305 -3.52 -9.11 11.99
C TYR A 305 -2.79 -8.36 10.88
N ASP A 306 -3.45 -7.42 10.22
CA ASP A 306 -2.92 -6.71 9.07
C ASP A 306 -1.79 -5.71 9.40
N GLY A 307 -0.71 -5.72 8.61
CA GLY A 307 0.35 -4.70 8.68
C GLY A 307 -0.14 -3.31 8.27
N ILE A 308 0.62 -2.26 8.57
CA ILE A 308 0.31 -0.89 8.07
C ILE A 308 0.56 -0.75 6.56
N ALA A 309 1.26 -1.71 5.98
CA ALA A 309 1.47 -1.82 4.55
C ALA A 309 1.49 -3.29 4.12
N SER A 310 1.24 -3.55 2.85
CA SER A 310 1.32 -4.91 2.30
C SER A 310 1.70 -4.92 0.83
N ILE A 311 2.20 -6.06 0.36
CA ILE A 311 2.66 -6.31 -1.00
C ILE A 311 1.88 -7.51 -1.55
N ASN A 312 1.37 -7.40 -2.77
CA ASN A 312 0.36 -8.33 -3.30
C ASN A 312 -0.85 -8.45 -2.35
N GLY A 313 -1.20 -7.31 -1.74
CA GLY A 313 -2.42 -7.16 -0.96
C GLY A 313 -3.65 -7.29 -1.84
N HIS A 314 -4.83 -7.18 -1.23
CA HIS A 314 -6.03 -6.75 -1.95
C HIS A 314 -6.29 -5.29 -1.57
N GLY A 315 -6.73 -4.47 -2.51
CA GLY A 315 -7.27 -3.15 -2.16
C GLY A 315 -8.79 -3.18 -2.17
N ASP A 316 -9.37 -2.26 -1.41
CA ASP A 316 -10.77 -2.21 -1.01
C ASP A 316 -11.38 -0.86 -1.42
N SER A 317 -11.28 -0.49 -2.69
CA SER A 317 -11.88 0.79 -3.08
C SER A 317 -13.40 0.69 -2.99
N ARG A 318 -14.04 1.70 -2.38
CA ARG A 318 -15.50 1.88 -2.26
C ARG A 318 -16.30 1.72 -3.57
N TYR A 319 -15.64 1.57 -4.71
CA TYR A 319 -16.25 1.54 -6.03
C TYR A 319 -15.82 0.37 -6.94
N LYS A 320 -14.80 -0.45 -6.59
CA LYS A 320 -14.34 -1.70 -7.28
C LYS A 320 -12.91 -2.12 -6.87
N ALA A 321 -12.48 -3.34 -7.21
CA ALA A 321 -11.10 -3.78 -7.01
C ALA A 321 -10.10 -2.84 -7.74
N PRO A 322 -9.03 -2.36 -7.08
CA PRO A 322 -8.09 -1.40 -7.69
C PRO A 322 -7.43 -1.88 -9.00
N GLU A 323 -7.27 -3.18 -9.17
CA GLU A 323 -6.74 -3.79 -10.39
C GLU A 323 -7.67 -3.65 -11.59
N LEU A 324 -9.00 -3.58 -11.35
CA LEU A 324 -9.97 -3.27 -12.41
C LEU A 324 -9.81 -1.83 -12.89
N HIS A 325 -9.56 -0.90 -11.96
CA HIS A 325 -9.28 0.49 -12.32
C HIS A 325 -7.97 0.60 -13.11
N ALA A 326 -6.91 -0.08 -12.67
CA ALA A 326 -5.65 -0.14 -13.40
C ALA A 326 -5.81 -0.73 -14.80
N ALA A 327 -6.56 -1.82 -14.96
CA ALA A 327 -6.81 -2.44 -16.26
C ALA A 327 -7.69 -1.55 -17.17
N ALA A 328 -8.65 -0.81 -16.62
CA ALA A 328 -9.48 0.13 -17.38
C ALA A 328 -8.65 1.30 -17.92
N GLU A 329 -7.72 1.82 -17.11
CA GLU A 329 -6.88 2.97 -17.47
C GLU A 329 -5.69 2.59 -18.35
N LEU A 330 -4.96 1.54 -17.96
CA LEU A 330 -3.70 1.14 -18.59
C LEU A 330 -3.86 0.01 -19.63
N GLY A 331 -5.07 -0.55 -19.78
CA GLY A 331 -5.40 -1.65 -20.67
C GLY A 331 -4.98 -3.03 -20.15
N GLY A 332 -5.38 -4.09 -20.84
CA GLY A 332 -5.11 -5.48 -20.43
C GLY A 332 -6.19 -6.03 -19.51
N ASN A 333 -5.88 -7.10 -18.77
CA ASN A 333 -6.83 -7.75 -17.86
C ASN A 333 -6.44 -7.53 -16.41
N ALA A 334 -7.43 -7.45 -15.50
CA ALA A 334 -7.18 -7.15 -14.09
C ALA A 334 -6.32 -8.21 -13.36
N GLU A 335 -6.36 -9.49 -13.77
CA GLU A 335 -5.49 -10.55 -13.22
C GLU A 335 -4.03 -10.42 -13.61
N ASP A 336 -3.76 -9.60 -14.62
CA ASP A 336 -2.41 -9.30 -15.02
C ASP A 336 -1.84 -8.15 -14.17
N TYR A 337 -2.65 -7.51 -13.32
CA TYR A 337 -2.22 -6.48 -12.38
C TYR A 337 -2.09 -7.00 -10.95
N LEU A 338 -1.17 -6.38 -10.21
CA LEU A 338 -0.86 -6.68 -8.82
C LEU A 338 -0.75 -5.37 -8.04
N VAL A 339 -1.32 -5.35 -6.83
CA VAL A 339 -1.06 -4.29 -5.85
C VAL A 339 0.37 -4.44 -5.36
N LEU A 340 1.28 -3.65 -5.94
CA LEU A 340 2.71 -3.67 -5.64
C LEU A 340 2.98 -3.21 -4.22
N LEU A 341 2.28 -2.17 -3.78
CA LEU A 341 2.32 -1.69 -2.42
C LEU A 341 0.98 -1.07 -2.04
N LYS A 342 0.40 -1.55 -0.94
CA LYS A 342 -0.73 -0.93 -0.24
C LYS A 342 -0.20 -0.33 1.06
N VAL A 343 -0.51 0.93 1.37
CA VAL A 343 -0.11 1.57 2.64
C VAL A 343 -1.29 2.30 3.29
N VAL A 344 -1.36 2.28 4.62
CA VAL A 344 -2.25 3.16 5.39
C VAL A 344 -1.65 4.56 5.36
N TYR A 345 -2.35 5.50 4.71
CA TYR A 345 -1.84 6.82 4.34
C TYR A 345 -2.33 7.98 5.23
N SER A 346 -3.41 7.78 6.01
CA SER A 346 -3.93 8.82 6.92
C SER A 346 -4.66 8.26 8.15
N GLU A 347 -4.90 9.12 9.14
CA GLU A 347 -5.64 8.87 10.39
C GLU A 347 -7.06 8.36 10.14
N HIS A 348 -7.64 8.73 8.99
CA HIS A 348 -8.94 8.24 8.53
C HIS A 348 -8.87 6.85 7.88
N SER A 349 -7.71 6.18 7.98
CA SER A 349 -7.46 4.85 7.43
C SER A 349 -7.59 4.77 5.90
N MET A 350 -7.39 5.89 5.20
CA MET A 350 -7.31 5.87 3.73
C MET A 350 -6.13 4.99 3.32
N ARG A 351 -6.36 4.11 2.34
CA ARG A 351 -5.35 3.18 1.85
C ARG A 351 -4.87 3.65 0.49
N LEU A 352 -3.56 3.82 0.33
CA LEU A 352 -2.94 4.17 -0.95
C LEU A 352 -2.44 2.89 -1.62
N ASN A 353 -2.85 2.65 -2.86
CA ASN A 353 -2.49 1.45 -3.62
C ASN A 353 -1.65 1.82 -4.84
N PHE A 354 -0.42 1.32 -4.91
CA PHE A 354 0.43 1.31 -6.10
C PHE A 354 0.23 -0.01 -6.84
N ILE A 355 -0.07 0.05 -8.13
CA ILE A 355 -0.49 -1.11 -8.92
C ILE A 355 0.35 -1.20 -10.17
N ILE A 356 0.83 -2.39 -10.47
CA ILE A 356 1.72 -2.67 -11.60
C ILE A 356 1.22 -3.88 -12.38
N HIS A 357 1.44 -3.87 -13.69
CA HIS A 357 1.24 -5.06 -14.51
C HIS A 357 2.37 -6.08 -14.24
N ARG A 358 2.03 -7.36 -14.14
CA ARG A 358 2.98 -8.43 -13.77
C ARG A 358 4.12 -8.59 -14.76
N ASP A 359 3.88 -8.32 -16.04
CA ASP A 359 4.92 -8.40 -17.07
C ASP A 359 5.90 -7.24 -16.92
N ASP A 360 5.41 -6.05 -16.61
CA ASP A 360 6.25 -4.88 -16.32
C ASP A 360 7.09 -5.14 -15.06
N LEU A 361 6.48 -5.69 -14.00
CA LEU A 361 7.20 -6.14 -12.80
C LEU A 361 8.28 -7.19 -13.11
N ALA A 362 7.96 -8.19 -13.93
CA ALA A 362 8.89 -9.25 -14.31
C ALA A 362 10.06 -8.73 -15.16
N LEU A 363 9.82 -7.69 -15.95
CA LEU A 363 10.84 -6.99 -16.74
C LEU A 363 11.61 -5.94 -15.93
N GLY A 364 11.19 -5.64 -14.69
CA GLY A 364 11.76 -4.57 -13.89
C GLY A 364 11.46 -3.17 -14.43
N GLN A 365 10.34 -3.03 -15.14
CA GLN A 365 9.83 -1.79 -15.74
C GLN A 365 8.79 -1.18 -14.81
N PHE A 366 9.03 0.04 -14.36
CA PHE A 366 8.22 0.72 -13.35
C PHE A 366 7.63 2.05 -13.86
N GLU A 367 7.60 2.24 -15.17
CA GLU A 367 7.09 3.45 -15.82
C GLU A 367 5.54 3.46 -15.90
N ARG A 368 4.90 2.29 -15.78
CA ARG A 368 3.44 2.11 -15.90
C ARG A 368 2.83 1.70 -14.56
N ILE A 369 2.75 2.68 -13.66
CA ILE A 369 2.16 2.51 -12.33
C ILE A 369 0.80 3.19 -12.30
N TYR A 370 -0.22 2.45 -11.85
CA TYR A 370 -1.51 3.03 -11.51
C TYR A 370 -1.59 3.26 -10.00
N CYS A 371 -2.19 4.37 -9.58
CA CYS A 371 -2.29 4.74 -8.18
C CYS A 371 -3.73 5.14 -7.83
N ILE A 372 -4.27 4.62 -6.73
CA ILE A 372 -5.64 4.93 -6.30
C ILE A 372 -5.77 4.88 -4.76
N TYR A 373 -6.62 5.76 -4.24
CA TYR A 373 -7.08 5.70 -2.85
C TYR A 373 -8.22 4.70 -2.69
N ASP A 374 -8.17 3.98 -1.58
CA ASP A 374 -9.18 3.07 -1.06
C ASP A 374 -9.78 3.72 0.20
#